data_AF-A0A8T3ZP39-F1
#
_entry.id   AF-A0A8T3ZP39-F1
#
_cell.length_a   1.000
_cell.length_b   1.000
_cell.length_c   1.000
_cell.angle_alpha   90.00
_cell.angle_beta   90.00
_cell.angle_gamma   90.00
#
_symmetry.space_group_name_H-M   'P 1'
#
loop_
_entity.id
_entity.type
_entity.pdbx_description
1 polymer ?
#
loop_
_entity_poly.entity_id
_entity_poly.type
_entity_poly.pdbx_seq_one_letter_code
_entity_poly.pdbx_strand_id
1 'polypeptide(L)' 'MQNTKDLCLNNNCYNVIHQLSKTLGFLSRADQYIEDAKKVGDAEAEKVWNIIKTDRKKHAELLRNLVKNEITNNKF' A
#
# COMPACT_ATOMS: atom_id res chain seq x y z
N MET A 1 1.26 -29.02 -18.55
CA MET A 1 1.90 -28.32 -17.42
C MET A 1 1.80 -26.84 -17.70
N GLN A 2 0.98 -26.10 -16.95
CA GLN A 2 0.90 -24.64 -17.10
C GLN A 2 2.24 -24.05 -16.66
N ASN A 3 2.87 -23.27 -17.53
CA ASN A 3 4.13 -22.59 -17.24
C ASN A 3 3.92 -21.64 -16.05
N THR A 4 4.70 -21.77 -14.98
CA THR A 4 4.64 -20.96 -13.76
C THR A 4 4.98 -19.47 -13.96
N LYS A 5 5.12 -19.02 -15.21
CA LYS A 5 5.51 -17.65 -15.57
C LYS A 5 4.35 -16.69 -15.84
N ASP A 6 3.11 -17.17 -15.97
CA ASP A 6 1.95 -16.35 -16.39
C ASP A 6 0.89 -16.15 -15.29
N LEU A 7 1.25 -16.41 -14.04
CA LEU A 7 0.24 -16.60 -12.99
C LEU A 7 -0.42 -15.25 -12.56
N CYS A 8 0.24 -14.09 -12.79
CA CYS A 8 -0.25 -12.74 -12.48
C CYS A 8 -0.39 -11.83 -13.73
N LEU A 9 -1.22 -12.20 -14.70
CA LEU A 9 -1.47 -11.37 -15.90
C LEU A 9 -2.92 -10.86 -16.04
N ASN A 10 -3.81 -11.17 -15.09
CA ASN A 10 -5.17 -10.64 -15.11
C ASN A 10 -5.27 -9.26 -14.45
N ASN A 11 -6.27 -8.48 -14.85
CA ASN A 11 -6.50 -7.12 -14.32
C ASN A 11 -6.65 -7.10 -12.80
N ASN A 12 -7.15 -8.16 -12.17
CA ASN A 12 -7.31 -8.21 -10.73
C ASN A 12 -5.95 -8.26 -10.00
N CYS A 13 -5.04 -9.13 -10.43
CA CYS A 13 -3.68 -9.21 -9.88
C CYS A 13 -2.92 -7.90 -10.09
N TYR A 14 -2.98 -7.34 -11.31
CA TYR A 14 -2.39 -6.05 -11.63
C TYR A 14 -2.93 -4.95 -10.70
N ASN A 15 -4.25 -4.86 -10.51
CA ASN A 15 -4.87 -3.85 -9.66
C ASN A 15 -4.40 -3.96 -8.21
N VAL A 16 -4.32 -5.17 -7.65
CA VAL A 16 -3.86 -5.39 -6.27
C VAL A 16 -2.40 -4.94 -6.11
N ILE A 17 -1.50 -5.37 -7.00
CA ILE A 17 -0.07 -5.02 -6.95
C ILE A 17 0.12 -3.51 -7.18
N HIS A 18 -0.59 -2.95 -8.15
CA HIS A 18 -0.54 -1.52 -8.45
C HIS A 18 -0.97 -0.67 -7.26
N GLN A 19 -2.08 -1.01 -6.61
CA GLN A 19 -2.55 -0.28 -5.42
C GLN A 19 -1.62 -0.47 -4.22
N LEU A 20 -1.04 -1.66 -4.04
CA LEU A 20 -0.03 -1.90 -3.01
C LEU A 20 1.20 -1.02 -3.23
N SER A 21 1.71 -0.98 -4.47
CA SER A 21 2.86 -0.14 -4.86
C SER A 21 2.59 1.35 -4.59
N LYS A 22 1.43 1.87 -5.00
CA LYS A 22 1.03 3.27 -4.72
C LYS A 22 0.94 3.55 -3.22
N THR A 23 0.40 2.61 -2.45
CA THR A 23 0.26 2.75 -0.99
C THR A 23 1.61 2.77 -0.31
N LEU A 24 2.55 1.91 -0.69
CA LEU A 24 3.91 1.90 -0.18
C LEU A 24 4.68 3.17 -0.59
N GLY A 25 4.49 3.65 -1.82
CA GLY A 25 5.07 4.92 -2.29
C GLY A 25 4.53 6.15 -1.57
N PHE A 26 3.26 6.13 -1.14
CA PHE A 26 2.75 7.15 -0.22
C PHE A 26 3.41 7.03 1.16
N LEU A 27 3.46 5.83 1.73
CA LEU A 27 3.99 5.58 3.08
C LEU A 27 5.47 5.98 3.20
N SER A 28 6.28 5.85 2.15
CA SER A 28 7.68 6.28 2.15
C SER A 28 7.86 7.79 2.26
N ARG A 29 6.82 8.58 1.99
CA ARG A 29 6.83 10.04 2.07
C ARG A 29 5.99 10.59 3.23
N ALA A 30 5.13 9.77 3.82
CA ALA A 30 4.18 10.21 4.83
C ALA A 30 4.84 10.87 6.05
N ASP A 31 6.03 10.40 6.45
CA ASP A 31 6.80 11.02 7.53
C ASP A 31 7.25 12.44 7.19
N GLN A 32 7.65 12.71 5.95
CA GLN A 32 8.00 14.06 5.51
C GLN A 32 6.80 15.01 5.61
N TYR A 33 5.60 14.57 5.22
CA TYR A 33 4.40 15.42 5.30
C TYR A 33 4.04 15.77 6.76
N ILE A 34 4.22 14.83 7.68
CA ILE A 34 4.02 15.04 9.12
C ILE A 34 5.07 16.04 9.64
N GLU A 35 6.33 15.88 9.26
CA GLU A 35 7.40 16.81 9.64
C GLU A 35 7.18 18.22 9.11
N ASP A 36 6.70 18.36 7.87
CA ASP A 36 6.45 19.66 7.27
C ASP A 36 5.28 20.38 7.96
N ALA A 37 4.23 19.66 8.34
CA ALA A 37 3.14 20.20 9.16
C ALA A 37 3.64 20.67 10.55
N LYS A 38 4.52 19.88 11.18
CA LYS A 38 5.16 20.27 12.46
C LYS A 38 6.00 21.53 12.34
N LYS A 39 6.80 21.66 11.28
CA LYS A 39 7.68 22.83 11.05
C LYS A 39 6.91 24.14 10.95
N VAL A 40 5.70 24.11 10.41
CA VAL A 40 4.83 25.30 10.28
C VAL A 40 3.85 25.47 11.44
N GLY A 41 3.88 24.58 12.43
CA GLY A 41 2.99 24.63 13.60
C GLY A 41 1.53 24.29 13.29
N ASP A 42 1.25 23.59 12.18
CA ASP A 42 -0.11 23.20 11.80
C ASP A 42 -0.49 21.85 12.43
N ALA A 43 -1.02 21.93 13.65
CA ALA A 43 -1.39 20.76 14.44
C ALA A 43 -2.56 19.96 13.83
N GLU A 44 -3.47 20.60 13.10
CA GLU A 44 -4.57 19.88 12.46
C GLU A 44 -4.07 19.11 11.24
N ALA A 45 -3.20 19.71 10.42
CA ALA A 45 -2.55 18.99 9.33
C ALA A 45 -1.70 17.83 9.85
N GLU A 46 -0.92 18.02 10.93
CA GLU A 46 -0.16 16.93 11.56
C GLU A 46 -1.08 15.76 11.95
N LYS A 47 -2.19 16.05 12.62
CA LYS A 47 -3.17 15.05 13.06
C LYS A 47 -3.77 14.30 11.86
N VAL A 48 -4.19 15.02 10.82
CA VAL A 48 -4.75 14.43 9.60
C VAL A 48 -3.72 13.51 8.92
N TRP A 49 -2.47 13.94 8.78
CA TRP A 49 -1.42 13.11 8.18
C TRP A 49 -1.14 11.84 8.98
N ASN A 50 -1.14 11.91 10.31
CA ASN A 50 -0.99 10.74 11.17
C ASN A 50 -2.15 9.74 10.99
N ILE A 51 -3.39 10.21 10.87
CA ILE A 51 -4.56 9.37 10.59
C ILE A 51 -4.39 8.67 9.23
N ILE A 52 -4.12 9.45 8.17
CA ILE A 52 -3.94 8.92 6.82
C ILE A 52 -2.80 7.88 6.77
N LYS A 53 -1.66 8.16 7.42
CA LYS A 53 -0.53 7.22 7.50
C LYS A 53 -0.94 5.91 8.15
N THR A 54 -1.68 5.99 9.25
CA THR A 54 -2.16 4.81 9.99
C THR A 54 -3.08 3.96 9.13
N ASP A 55 -4.04 4.56 8.44
CA ASP A 55 -4.97 3.81 7.60
C ASP A 55 -4.30 3.25 6.33
N ARG A 56 -3.34 3.99 5.75
CA ARG A 56 -2.54 3.50 4.63
C ARG A 56 -1.66 2.30 5.02
N LYS A 57 -1.16 2.23 6.26
CA LYS A 57 -0.47 1.02 6.76
C LYS A 57 -1.42 -0.19 6.78
N LYS A 58 -2.62 -0.02 7.33
CA LYS A 58 -3.66 -1.08 7.33
C LYS A 58 -3.99 -1.54 5.90
N HIS A 59 -4.16 -0.60 4.96
CA HIS A 59 -4.39 -0.93 3.55
C HIS A 59 -3.24 -1.74 2.94
N ALA A 60 -1.99 -1.35 3.20
CA ALA A 60 -0.82 -2.08 2.71
C ALA A 60 -0.76 -3.51 3.26
N GLU A 61 -1.09 -3.70 4.54
CA GLU A 61 -1.13 -5.03 5.17
C GLU A 61 -2.21 -5.91 4.55
N LEU A 62 -3.42 -5.40 4.36
CA LEU A 62 -4.52 -6.13 3.71
C LEU A 62 -4.16 -6.56 2.29
N LEU A 63 -3.62 -5.65 1.48
CA LEU A 63 -3.20 -5.96 0.12
C LEU A 63 -2.03 -6.96 0.08
N ARG A 64 -1.05 -6.81 0.98
CA ARG A 64 0.07 -7.77 1.09
C ARG A 64 -0.42 -9.16 1.46
N ASN A 65 -1.38 -9.26 2.39
CA ASN A 65 -1.95 -10.54 2.79
C ASN A 65 -2.77 -11.16 1.66
N LEU A 66 -3.52 -10.36 0.91
CA LEU A 66 -4.23 -10.83 -0.29
C LEU A 66 -3.24 -11.40 -1.32
N VAL A 67 -2.17 -10.68 -1.65
CA VAL A 67 -1.13 -11.17 -2.59
C VAL A 67 -0.53 -12.50 -2.10
N LYS A 68 -0.15 -12.59 -0.83
CA LYS A 68 0.40 -13.83 -0.26
C LYS A 68 -0.57 -15.00 -0.37
N ASN A 69 -1.84 -14.78 -0.03
CA ASN A 69 -2.87 -15.82 -0.08
C ASN A 69 -3.10 -16.30 -1.51
N GLU A 70 -3.17 -15.39 -2.47
CA GLU A 70 -3.42 -15.74 -3.88
C GLU A 70 -2.22 -16.48 -4.50
N ILE A 71 -0.98 -16.09 -4.18
CA ILE A 71 0.24 -16.84 -4.57
C ILE A 71 0.23 -18.24 -3.94
N THR A 72 -0.07 -18.34 -2.64
CA THR A 72 -0.10 -19.63 -1.91
C THR A 72 -1.13 -20.59 -2.50
N ASN A 73 -2.25 -20.06 -2.99
CA ASN A 73 -3.33 -20.82 -3.60
C ASN A 73 -3.15 -21.04 -5.11
N ASN A 74 -2.00 -20.68 -5.70
CA ASN A 74 -1.74 -20.73 -7.14
C ASN A 74 -2.82 -20.03 -7.98
N LYS A 75 -3.40 -18.95 -7.44
CA LYS A 75 -4.37 -18.10 -8.14
C LYS A 75 -3.69 -16.93 -8.87
N PHE A 76 -2.47 -16.58 -8.45
CA PHE A 76 -1.59 -15.52 -8.96
C PHE A 76 -0.18 -15.98 -9.21
#